data_AF-A0A8J5JCY4-F1
#
_entry.id   AF-A0A8J5JCY4-F1
#
_cell.length_a   1.000
_cell.length_b   1.000
_cell.length_c   1.000
_cell.angle_alpha   90.00
_cell.angle_beta   90.00
_cell.angle_gamma   90.00
#
_symmetry.space_group_name_H-M   'P 1'
#
loop_
_entity.id
_entity.type
_entity.pdbx_description
1 polymer ?
#
loop_
_entity_poly.entity_id
_entity_poly.type
_entity_poly.pdbx_seq_one_letter_code
_entity_poly.pdbx_strand_id
1 'polypeptide(L)'
;MNAPRDDIHFRRYFSPTNSSLTIRAPDGKLMCSPEAIQEHVLYVAYSRVNTTRSDITIQVANERPLTDPHLLAPLPPLPPHYQRGEFKLSIFLPPTASPIVKVLVWCIREDGEVVSDTRELEVEKCLVNRVNLTLTADVARPGAVAMVDLVSPPYSLCSLGVVDRSVELLAPQRNTLTVDKVFEVVRPYTITDTLNHEELDDLY
;
A
#
# COMPACT_ATOMS: atom_id res chain seq x y z
N MET A 1 1.77 43.38 13.33
CA MET A 1 0.37 42.89 13.33
C MET A 1 0.42 41.55 12.63
N ASN A 2 0.43 40.46 13.40
CA ASN A 2 0.58 39.12 12.87
C ASN A 2 -0.81 38.59 12.47
N ALA A 3 -1.00 38.29 11.19
CA ALA A 3 -2.17 37.57 10.71
C ALA A 3 -2.18 36.15 11.34
N PRO A 4 -3.34 35.63 11.75
CA PRO A 4 -3.42 34.27 12.29
C PRO A 4 -3.11 33.27 11.18
N ARG A 5 -2.27 32.28 11.49
CA ARG A 5 -2.08 31.08 10.67
C ARG A 5 -3.39 30.30 10.70
N ASP A 6 -4.02 30.13 9.55
CA ASP A 6 -5.15 29.22 9.40
C ASP A 6 -4.61 27.78 9.49
N ASP A 7 -4.81 27.16 10.65
CA ASP A 7 -4.70 25.72 10.81
C ASP A 7 -5.75 25.05 9.91
N ILE A 8 -5.31 24.36 8.86
CA ILE A 8 -6.19 23.57 7.98
C ILE A 8 -6.74 22.39 8.79
N HIS A 9 -7.93 22.57 9.36
CA HIS A 9 -8.71 21.51 9.99
C HIS A 9 -9.44 20.71 8.90
N PHE A 10 -8.94 19.51 8.58
CA PHE A 10 -9.67 18.55 7.74
C PHE A 10 -10.92 18.05 8.48
N ARG A 11 -12.09 18.62 8.16
CA ARG A 11 -13.37 18.10 8.64
C ARG A 11 -13.66 16.77 7.95
N ARG A 12 -14.04 15.76 8.74
CA ARG A 12 -14.55 14.48 8.25
C ARG A 12 -15.69 14.74 7.25
N TYR A 13 -15.51 14.37 5.99
CA TYR A 13 -16.54 14.52 4.98
C TYR A 13 -17.67 13.54 5.27
N PHE A 14 -18.76 14.06 5.81
CA PHE A 14 -19.98 13.30 6.05
C PHE A 14 -20.93 13.57 4.89
N SER A 15 -21.32 12.51 4.18
CA SER A 15 -22.32 12.60 3.11
C SER A 15 -23.61 13.24 3.67
N PRO A 16 -24.02 14.42 3.17
CA PRO A 16 -25.25 15.08 3.63
C PRO A 16 -26.51 14.23 3.48
N THR A 17 -26.46 13.25 2.59
CA THR A 17 -27.58 12.35 2.27
C THR A 17 -27.48 10.99 2.96
N ASN A 18 -26.47 10.81 3.82
CA ASN A 18 -26.18 9.57 4.54
C ASN A 18 -25.87 8.37 3.60
N SER A 19 -25.44 8.63 2.37
CA SER A 19 -24.92 7.61 1.47
C SER A 19 -23.46 7.28 1.82
N SER A 20 -23.07 6.03 1.66
CA SER A 20 -21.70 5.60 1.96
C SER A 20 -21.17 4.57 0.98
N LEU A 21 -19.87 4.62 0.76
CA LEU A 21 -19.06 3.53 0.23
C LEU A 21 -18.13 3.05 1.35
N THR A 22 -17.80 1.77 1.36
CA THR A 22 -16.87 1.20 2.32
C THR A 22 -16.12 0.04 1.69
N ILE A 23 -14.82 0.22 1.48
CA ILE A 23 -13.88 -0.81 1.05
C ILE A 23 -13.53 -1.67 2.26
N ARG A 24 -13.80 -2.96 2.14
CA ARG A 24 -13.39 -3.97 3.11
C ARG A 24 -12.04 -4.51 2.69
N ALA A 25 -10.99 -4.00 3.33
CA ALA A 25 -9.65 -4.57 3.22
C ALA A 25 -9.61 -5.94 3.92
N PRO A 26 -8.86 -6.91 3.40
CA PRO A 26 -8.50 -8.10 4.15
C PRO A 26 -7.66 -7.73 5.38
N ASP A 27 -7.76 -8.51 6.45
CA ASP A 27 -7.02 -8.27 7.70
C ASP A 27 -5.49 -8.56 7.59
N GLY A 28 -5.02 -8.97 6.41
CA GLY A 28 -3.63 -9.36 6.16
C GLY A 28 -3.04 -8.69 4.91
N LYS A 29 -1.76 -8.96 4.69
CA LYS A 29 -1.03 -8.47 3.52
C LYS A 29 -1.50 -9.17 2.25
N LEU A 30 -1.60 -8.42 1.17
CA LEU A 30 -1.80 -8.98 -0.16
C LEU A 30 -0.52 -9.68 -0.63
N MET A 31 -0.66 -10.91 -1.09
CA MET A 31 0.46 -11.70 -1.59
C MET A 31 1.07 -11.03 -2.83
N CYS A 32 2.39 -11.11 -2.98
CA CYS A 32 3.06 -10.67 -4.21
C CYS A 32 3.73 -11.84 -4.93
N SER A 33 3.67 -11.86 -6.28
CA SER A 33 4.41 -12.83 -7.11
C SER A 33 5.43 -12.07 -7.94
N PRO A 34 6.72 -12.41 -7.85
CA PRO A 34 7.74 -11.81 -8.73
C PRO A 34 7.58 -12.11 -10.23
N GLU A 35 6.79 -13.12 -10.61
CA GLU A 35 6.71 -13.64 -11.98
C GLU A 35 5.41 -13.28 -12.70
N ALA A 36 4.40 -12.82 -11.98
CA ALA A 36 3.06 -12.61 -12.54
C ALA A 36 2.31 -11.50 -11.83
N ILE A 37 1.40 -10.87 -12.56
CA ILE A 37 0.38 -9.98 -12.00
C ILE A 37 -0.59 -10.83 -11.16
N GLN A 38 -0.84 -10.41 -9.92
CA GLN A 38 -1.81 -11.08 -9.04
C GLN A 38 -3.15 -10.33 -9.04
N GLU A 39 -4.24 -11.08 -9.14
CA GLU A 39 -5.59 -10.57 -8.91
C GLU A 39 -5.93 -10.71 -7.42
N HIS A 40 -6.37 -9.61 -6.80
CA HIS A 40 -6.95 -9.62 -5.46
C HIS A 40 -8.38 -9.09 -5.52
N VAL A 41 -9.29 -9.76 -4.80
CA VAL A 41 -10.70 -9.38 -4.74
C VAL A 41 -10.98 -8.68 -3.43
N LEU A 42 -11.39 -7.42 -3.52
CA LEU A 42 -11.89 -6.61 -2.42
C LEU A 42 -13.41 -6.57 -2.46
N TYR A 43 -14.02 -6.28 -1.31
CA TYR A 43 -15.46 -6.10 -1.22
C TYR A 43 -15.77 -4.64 -0.91
N VAL A 44 -16.63 -4.04 -1.72
CA VAL A 44 -17.08 -2.66 -1.50
C VAL A 44 -18.55 -2.71 -1.11
N ALA A 45 -18.81 -2.39 0.15
CA ALA A 45 -20.16 -2.21 0.65
C ALA A 45 -20.64 -0.80 0.29
N TYR A 46 -21.91 -0.68 -0.09
CA TYR A 46 -22.54 0.61 -0.34
C TYR A 46 -23.86 0.72 0.41
N SER A 47 -24.19 1.95 0.79
CA SER A 47 -25.53 2.31 1.26
C SER A 47 -25.99 3.57 0.54
N ARG A 48 -27.19 3.53 -0.02
CA ARG A 48 -27.75 4.62 -0.82
C ARG A 48 -29.21 4.87 -0.50
N VAL A 49 -29.58 6.14 -0.59
CA VAL A 49 -30.95 6.63 -0.48
C VAL A 49 -31.39 7.11 -1.86
N ASN A 50 -32.41 6.45 -2.39
CA ASN A 50 -33.25 6.89 -3.52
C ASN A 50 -32.48 7.36 -4.78
N THR A 51 -32.25 6.47 -5.78
CA THR A 51 -32.12 6.81 -7.23
C THR A 51 -31.91 5.57 -8.10
N THR A 52 -32.32 5.67 -9.36
CA THR A 52 -32.30 4.62 -10.38
C THR A 52 -30.99 4.64 -11.16
N ARG A 53 -30.06 3.77 -10.76
CA ARG A 53 -28.85 3.35 -11.52
C ARG A 53 -27.85 4.49 -11.82
N SER A 54 -26.77 4.53 -11.05
CA SER A 54 -25.58 5.34 -11.36
C SER A 54 -24.42 4.43 -11.75
N ASP A 55 -23.61 4.84 -12.72
CA ASP A 55 -22.37 4.15 -13.07
C ASP A 55 -21.36 4.32 -11.93
N ILE A 56 -20.71 3.22 -11.54
CA ILE A 56 -19.64 3.23 -10.52
C ILE A 56 -18.32 3.35 -11.28
N THR A 57 -17.61 4.45 -11.11
CA THR A 57 -16.30 4.67 -11.70
C THR A 57 -15.23 4.30 -10.68
N ILE A 58 -14.41 3.31 -11.04
CA ILE A 58 -13.30 2.84 -10.20
C ILE A 58 -12.03 3.52 -10.69
N GLN A 59 -11.38 4.29 -9.82
CA GLN A 59 -10.08 4.89 -10.12
C GLN A 59 -9.04 4.33 -9.15
N VAL A 60 -8.19 3.44 -9.65
CA VAL A 60 -7.01 2.97 -8.92
C VAL A 60 -5.93 4.04 -9.08
N ALA A 61 -5.78 4.89 -8.07
CA ALA A 61 -4.76 5.93 -8.00
C ALA A 61 -4.09 5.90 -6.63
N ASN A 62 -2.83 6.32 -6.55
CA ASN A 62 -2.00 6.30 -5.33
C ASN A 62 -2.38 7.37 -4.27
N GLU A 63 -3.66 7.71 -4.11
CA GLU A 63 -4.14 8.78 -3.22
C GLU A 63 -4.97 8.26 -2.03
N ARG A 64 -5.19 9.12 -1.02
CA ARG A 64 -5.29 8.79 0.42
C ARG A 64 -6.70 8.59 1.04
N PRO A 65 -6.81 7.82 2.16
CA PRO A 65 -7.84 7.94 3.21
C PRO A 65 -7.31 8.39 4.58
N LEU A 66 -8.21 8.99 5.36
CA LEU A 66 -8.09 9.30 6.79
C LEU A 66 -8.59 8.13 7.67
N THR A 67 -7.93 7.86 8.81
CA THR A 67 -8.43 6.96 9.86
C THR A 67 -8.46 7.68 11.21
N ASP A 68 -9.63 7.73 11.85
CA ASP A 68 -9.82 8.24 13.21
C ASP A 68 -10.50 7.14 14.05
N PRO A 69 -9.85 6.60 15.10
CA PRO A 69 -10.45 5.63 15.98
C PRO A 69 -11.19 6.38 17.10
N HIS A 70 -12.52 6.30 17.11
CA HIS A 70 -13.38 6.03 18.28
C HIS A 70 -14.83 6.51 18.05
N LEU A 71 -15.74 5.80 18.73
CA LEU A 71 -17.20 5.97 18.88
C LEU A 71 -18.09 5.30 17.82
N LEU A 72 -18.41 4.02 18.07
CA LEU A 72 -19.57 3.33 17.48
C LEU A 72 -20.75 3.46 18.45
N ALA A 73 -21.68 4.37 18.16
CA ALA A 73 -23.04 4.27 18.70
C ALA A 73 -23.83 3.22 17.88
N PRO A 74 -24.76 2.46 18.49
CA PRO A 74 -25.63 1.55 17.75
C PRO A 74 -26.40 2.31 16.67
N LEU A 75 -26.27 1.87 15.41
CA LEU A 75 -26.98 2.47 14.28
C LEU A 75 -28.50 2.30 14.50
N PRO A 76 -29.31 3.36 14.38
CA PRO A 76 -30.76 3.25 14.43
C PRO A 76 -31.28 2.35 13.28
N PRO A 77 -32.44 1.70 13.44
CA PRO A 77 -33.03 0.86 12.40
C PRO A 77 -33.27 1.67 11.12
N LEU A 78 -33.04 1.01 9.98
CA LEU A 78 -33.05 1.66 8.67
C LEU A 78 -34.43 2.24 8.31
N PRO A 79 -34.51 3.49 7.81
CA PRO A 79 -35.73 4.02 7.22
C PRO A 79 -36.15 3.19 6.00
N PRO A 80 -37.46 3.10 5.67
CA PRO A 80 -37.88 2.62 4.35
C PRO A 80 -37.23 3.51 3.27
N HIS A 81 -36.85 2.92 2.12
CA HIS A 81 -36.12 3.55 0.98
C HIS A 81 -34.58 3.51 0.99
N TYR A 82 -33.95 2.78 1.92
CA TYR A 82 -32.51 2.50 1.86
C TYR A 82 -32.20 1.24 1.04
N GLN A 83 -31.29 1.36 0.07
CA GLN A 83 -30.68 0.20 -0.59
C GLN A 83 -29.26 -0.01 -0.05
N ARG A 84 -28.96 -1.26 0.28
CA ARG A 84 -27.62 -1.71 0.68
C ARG A 84 -27.22 -2.87 -0.19
N GLY A 85 -25.94 -2.93 -0.52
CA GLY A 85 -25.39 -4.05 -1.24
C GLY A 85 -23.89 -4.08 -1.11
N GLU A 86 -23.31 -5.09 -1.73
CA GLU A 86 -21.87 -5.29 -1.81
C GLU A 86 -21.55 -5.72 -3.24
N PHE A 87 -20.43 -5.23 -3.76
CA PHE A 87 -19.89 -5.72 -5.01
C PHE A 87 -18.42 -6.09 -4.85
N LYS A 88 -17.98 -6.98 -5.72
CA LYS A 88 -16.59 -7.42 -5.80
C LYS A 88 -15.81 -6.44 -6.66
N LEU A 89 -14.67 -6.00 -6.15
CA LEU A 89 -13.70 -5.18 -6.84
C LEU A 89 -12.44 -6.01 -7.05
N SER A 90 -12.15 -6.38 -8.30
CA SER A 90 -10.88 -7.01 -8.65
C SER A 90 -9.81 -5.94 -8.88
N ILE A 91 -8.71 -6.03 -8.14
CA ILE A 91 -7.50 -5.24 -8.37
C ILE A 91 -6.38 -6.14 -8.87
N PHE A 92 -5.55 -5.62 -9.76
CA PHE A 92 -4.45 -6.35 -10.37
C PHE A 92 -3.13 -5.70 -9.96
N LEU A 93 -2.34 -6.40 -9.15
CA LEU A 93 -1.08 -5.90 -8.64
C LEU A 93 0.10 -6.51 -9.41
N PRO A 94 0.93 -5.70 -10.09
CA PRO A 94 2.14 -6.20 -10.72
C PRO A 94 3.22 -6.53 -9.68
N PRO A 95 4.25 -7.30 -10.06
CA PRO A 95 5.43 -7.56 -9.22
C PRO A 95 6.17 -6.31 -8.73
N THR A 96 5.97 -5.18 -9.40
CA THR A 96 6.55 -3.87 -9.09
C THR A 96 5.66 -3.01 -8.20
N ALA A 97 4.54 -3.55 -7.71
CA ALA A 97 3.65 -2.83 -6.81
C ALA A 97 4.38 -2.40 -5.54
N SER A 98 4.03 -1.21 -5.04
CA SER A 98 4.52 -0.71 -3.76
C SER A 98 4.05 -1.62 -2.61
N PRO A 99 4.85 -1.80 -1.54
CA PRO A 99 4.41 -2.49 -0.32
C PRO A 99 3.19 -1.86 0.35
N ILE A 100 2.84 -0.63 -0.03
CA ILE A 100 1.61 0.06 0.37
C ILE A 100 0.90 0.52 -0.90
N VAL A 101 -0.32 0.03 -1.11
CA VAL A 101 -1.20 0.42 -2.21
C VAL A 101 -2.42 1.13 -1.63
N LYS A 102 -2.87 2.21 -2.27
CA LYS A 102 -4.11 2.89 -1.89
C LYS A 102 -5.17 2.67 -2.96
N VAL A 103 -6.37 2.36 -2.52
CA VAL A 103 -7.53 2.12 -3.39
C VAL A 103 -8.57 3.17 -3.07
N LEU A 104 -8.92 4.00 -4.06
CA LEU A 104 -9.99 4.98 -4.00
C LEU A 104 -11.19 4.45 -4.79
N VAL A 105 -12.36 4.42 -4.17
CA VAL A 105 -13.63 4.17 -4.85
C VAL A 105 -14.53 5.38 -4.66
N TRP A 106 -15.18 5.82 -5.72
CA TRP A 106 -16.11 6.94 -5.64
C TRP A 106 -17.31 6.75 -6.57
N CYS A 107 -18.39 7.45 -6.27
CA CYS A 107 -19.52 7.57 -7.16
C CYS A 107 -20.10 8.98 -7.09
N ILE A 108 -20.49 9.51 -8.26
CA ILE A 108 -21.31 10.71 -8.36
C ILE A 108 -22.77 10.28 -8.42
N ARG A 109 -23.59 10.91 -7.58
CA ARG A 109 -25.04 10.74 -7.57
C ARG A 109 -25.71 11.71 -8.56
N GLU A 110 -26.99 11.49 -8.85
CA GLU A 110 -27.78 12.35 -9.75
C GLU A 110 -27.89 13.80 -9.25
N ASP A 111 -27.81 14.03 -7.94
CA ASP A 111 -27.79 15.35 -7.32
C ASP A 111 -26.39 16.02 -7.33
N GLY A 112 -25.40 15.38 -7.94
CA GLY A 112 -24.03 15.88 -8.04
C GLY A 112 -23.18 15.63 -6.78
N GLU A 113 -23.73 14.97 -5.76
CA GLU A 113 -22.95 14.59 -4.58
C GLU A 113 -21.94 13.49 -4.91
N VAL A 114 -20.70 13.67 -4.46
CA VAL A 114 -19.64 12.65 -4.54
C VAL A 114 -19.59 11.88 -3.22
N VAL A 115 -19.77 10.57 -3.30
CA VAL A 115 -19.54 9.65 -2.18
C VAL A 115 -18.32 8.84 -2.49
N SER A 116 -17.32 8.85 -1.61
CA SER A 116 -16.08 8.12 -1.79
C SER A 116 -15.66 7.37 -0.54
N ASP A 117 -14.82 6.36 -0.74
CA ASP A 117 -14.03 5.75 0.31
C ASP A 117 -12.64 5.44 -0.22
N THR A 118 -11.66 5.49 0.66
CA THR A 118 -10.29 5.11 0.31
C THR A 118 -9.79 4.09 1.31
N ARG A 119 -8.93 3.16 0.87
CA ARG A 119 -8.30 2.19 1.75
C ARG A 119 -6.85 1.95 1.40
N GLU A 120 -5.98 1.98 2.41
CA GLU A 120 -4.60 1.51 2.28
C GLU A 120 -4.55 -0.01 2.49
N LEU A 121 -3.79 -0.67 1.63
CA LEU A 121 -3.58 -2.12 1.60
C LEU A 121 -2.09 -2.38 1.69
N GLU A 122 -1.69 -3.21 2.64
CA GLU A 122 -0.32 -3.70 2.73
C GLU A 122 -0.12 -4.82 1.72
N VAL A 123 0.98 -4.78 0.99
CA VAL A 123 1.39 -5.80 0.02
C VAL A 123 2.71 -6.40 0.49
N GLU A 124 2.90 -7.69 0.26
CA GLU A 124 4.19 -8.34 0.50
C GLU A 124 5.30 -7.69 -0.33
N LYS A 125 6.47 -7.57 0.29
CA LYS A 125 7.66 -7.04 -0.36
C LYS A 125 8.24 -8.10 -1.29
N CYS A 126 8.25 -7.80 -2.58
CA CYS A 126 8.75 -8.70 -3.61
C CYS A 126 9.81 -8.00 -4.46
N LEU A 127 10.86 -8.74 -4.81
CA LEU A 127 11.86 -8.29 -5.78
C LEU A 127 11.64 -9.05 -7.08
N VAL A 128 11.50 -8.32 -8.18
CA VAL A 128 11.33 -8.91 -9.53
C VAL A 128 12.55 -9.74 -9.91
N ASN A 129 13.74 -9.27 -9.57
CA ASN A 129 14.98 -10.01 -9.81
C ASN A 129 15.22 -11.06 -8.71
N ARG A 130 14.99 -12.33 -9.04
CA ARG A 130 15.17 -13.45 -8.11
C ARG A 130 16.59 -14.01 -8.18
N VAL A 131 17.38 -13.72 -7.16
CA VAL A 131 18.73 -14.27 -7.01
C VAL A 131 18.75 -15.31 -5.89
N ASN A 132 19.53 -16.38 -6.07
CA ASN A 132 19.78 -17.37 -5.04
C ASN A 132 21.28 -17.63 -4.91
N LEU A 133 21.78 -17.68 -3.68
CA LEU A 133 23.18 -17.90 -3.36
C LEU A 133 23.30 -19.11 -2.45
N THR A 134 24.04 -20.12 -2.89
CA THR A 134 24.27 -21.35 -2.10
C THR A 134 25.74 -21.65 -1.97
N LEU A 135 26.16 -22.05 -0.78
CA LEU A 135 27.50 -22.55 -0.50
C LEU A 135 27.50 -24.06 -0.65
N THR A 136 28.53 -24.60 -1.30
CA THR A 136 28.63 -26.07 -1.47
C THR A 136 28.95 -26.80 -0.16
N ALA A 137 29.57 -26.10 0.81
CA ALA A 137 29.85 -26.61 2.14
C ALA A 137 29.75 -25.49 3.18
N ASP A 138 29.10 -25.78 4.31
CA ASP A 138 28.92 -24.84 5.41
C ASP A 138 30.20 -24.61 6.23
N VAL A 139 31.16 -25.55 6.16
CA VAL A 139 32.42 -25.50 6.89
C VAL A 139 33.58 -25.92 5.98
N ALA A 140 34.62 -25.10 5.96
CA ALA A 140 35.85 -25.37 5.23
C ALA A 140 37.08 -25.18 6.14
N ARG A 141 38.16 -25.90 5.86
CA ARG A 141 39.44 -25.68 6.55
C ARG A 141 40.09 -24.39 6.06
N PRO A 142 40.91 -23.71 6.87
CA PRO A 142 41.71 -22.58 6.41
C PRO A 142 42.53 -22.96 5.17
N GLY A 143 42.46 -22.14 4.12
CA GLY A 143 43.13 -22.38 2.84
C GLY A 143 42.46 -23.40 1.91
N ALA A 144 41.35 -24.02 2.31
CA ALA A 144 40.56 -24.84 1.41
C ALA A 144 39.78 -23.98 0.40
N VAL A 145 39.53 -24.53 -0.78
CA VAL A 145 38.69 -23.88 -1.81
C VAL A 145 37.23 -23.97 -1.37
N ALA A 146 36.55 -22.83 -1.33
CA ALA A 146 35.11 -22.74 -1.14
C ALA A 146 34.44 -22.41 -2.48
N MET A 147 33.35 -23.11 -2.80
CA MET A 147 32.55 -22.83 -4.00
C MET A 147 31.23 -22.17 -3.60
N VAL A 148 30.87 -21.15 -4.37
CA VAL A 148 29.64 -20.38 -4.19
C VAL A 148 28.87 -20.43 -5.50
N ASP A 149 27.66 -20.99 -5.45
CA ASP A 149 26.76 -21.07 -6.59
C ASP A 149 25.78 -19.89 -6.53
N LEU A 150 25.77 -19.08 -7.59
CA LEU A 150 24.89 -17.93 -7.74
C LEU A 150 23.96 -18.15 -8.94
N VAL A 151 22.67 -18.24 -8.67
CA VAL A 151 21.62 -18.37 -9.68
C VAL A 151 20.89 -17.04 -9.81
N SER A 152 20.76 -16.54 -11.03
CA SER A 152 20.03 -15.30 -11.33
C SER A 152 19.42 -15.34 -12.74
N PRO A 153 18.44 -14.48 -13.06
CA PRO A 153 17.94 -14.29 -14.40
C PRO A 153 19.07 -13.87 -15.37
N PRO A 154 18.97 -14.23 -16.66
CA PRO A 154 19.97 -13.87 -17.66
C PRO A 154 20.29 -12.37 -17.67
N TYR A 155 21.55 -12.04 -17.88
CA TYR A 155 22.06 -10.65 -17.97
C TYR A 155 21.94 -9.82 -16.68
N SER A 156 21.66 -10.44 -15.53
CA SER A 156 21.67 -9.76 -14.24
C SER A 156 23.08 -9.37 -13.81
N LEU A 157 23.30 -8.12 -13.42
CA LEU A 157 24.53 -7.70 -12.75
C LEU A 157 24.42 -8.03 -11.25
N CYS A 158 25.26 -8.94 -10.77
CA CYS A 158 25.28 -9.36 -9.38
C CYS A 158 26.55 -8.92 -8.67
N SER A 159 26.41 -8.38 -7.45
CA SER A 159 27.53 -8.07 -6.56
C SER A 159 27.52 -9.04 -5.38
N LEU A 160 28.69 -9.57 -5.01
CA LEU A 160 28.86 -10.48 -3.88
C LEU A 160 29.59 -9.77 -2.75
N GLY A 161 28.97 -9.72 -1.58
CA GLY A 161 29.57 -9.22 -0.34
C GLY A 161 29.94 -10.37 0.59
N VAL A 162 31.16 -10.36 1.12
CA VAL A 162 31.64 -11.33 2.12
C VAL A 162 32.05 -10.56 3.37
N VAL A 163 31.52 -10.94 4.52
CA VAL A 163 31.80 -10.30 5.81
C VAL A 163 32.20 -11.35 6.83
N ASP A 164 33.12 -11.00 7.71
CA ASP A 164 33.45 -11.85 8.86
C ASP A 164 32.35 -11.74 9.93
N ARG A 165 32.05 -12.85 10.61
CA ARG A 165 30.99 -12.90 11.63
C ARG A 165 31.24 -11.93 12.78
N SER A 166 32.50 -11.63 13.11
CA SER A 166 32.82 -10.62 14.13
C SER A 166 32.31 -9.22 13.75
N VAL A 167 32.32 -8.86 12.46
CA VAL A 167 31.79 -7.58 11.97
C VAL A 167 30.27 -7.52 12.11
N GLU A 168 29.59 -8.64 11.84
CA GLU A 168 28.14 -8.76 12.08
C GLU A 168 27.81 -8.62 13.57
N LEU A 169 28.62 -9.17 14.47
CA LEU A 169 28.42 -9.01 15.92
C LEU A 169 28.67 -7.57 16.39
N LEU A 170 29.64 -6.86 15.79
CA LEU A 170 29.95 -5.47 16.13
C LEU A 170 28.90 -4.49 15.61
N ALA A 171 28.25 -4.78 14.48
CA ALA A 171 27.28 -3.90 13.83
C ALA A 171 26.12 -4.66 13.16
N PRO A 172 25.30 -5.41 13.94
CA PRO A 172 24.36 -6.40 13.42
C PRO A 172 23.29 -5.83 12.49
N GLN A 173 22.90 -4.58 12.70
CA GLN A 173 21.89 -3.91 11.88
C GLN A 173 22.47 -3.00 10.81
N ARG A 174 23.78 -2.77 10.75
CA ARG A 174 24.37 -1.83 9.77
C ARG A 174 24.75 -2.54 8.47
N ASN A 175 25.32 -3.75 8.58
CA ASN A 175 25.97 -4.39 7.43
C ASN A 175 25.14 -5.48 6.73
N THR A 176 24.02 -5.90 7.32
CA THR A 176 23.15 -6.93 6.70
C THR A 176 22.26 -6.32 5.63
N LEU A 177 22.37 -6.75 4.38
CA LEU A 177 21.43 -6.35 3.32
C LEU A 177 20.20 -7.25 3.38
N THR A 178 19.02 -6.67 3.60
CA THR A 178 17.74 -7.39 3.63
C THR A 178 16.74 -6.73 2.69
N VAL A 179 15.73 -7.48 2.26
CA VAL A 179 14.63 -6.94 1.44
C VAL A 179 13.96 -5.77 2.17
N ASP A 180 13.78 -5.86 3.49
CA ASP A 180 13.19 -4.80 4.29
C ASP A 180 13.94 -3.48 4.21
N LYS A 181 15.28 -3.53 4.27
CA LYS A 181 16.11 -2.33 4.14
C LYS A 181 16.05 -1.70 2.76
N VAL A 182 15.97 -2.51 1.70
CA VAL A 182 15.78 -1.98 0.35
C VAL A 182 14.49 -1.16 0.27
N PHE A 183 13.40 -1.70 0.83
CA PHE A 183 12.13 -0.99 0.87
C PHE A 183 12.08 0.18 1.86
N GLU A 184 12.92 0.17 2.90
CA GLU A 184 13.08 1.31 3.81
C GLU A 184 13.74 2.50 3.10
N VAL A 185 14.75 2.26 2.26
CA VAL A 185 15.41 3.32 1.48
C VAL A 185 14.44 4.01 0.52
N VAL A 186 13.53 3.27 -0.10
CA VAL A 186 12.54 3.84 -1.03
C VAL A 186 11.27 4.34 -0.35
N ARG A 187 11.12 4.14 0.97
CA ARG A 187 9.94 4.55 1.73
C ARG A 187 9.60 6.05 1.60
N PRO A 188 10.55 6.99 1.61
CA PRO A 188 10.24 8.42 1.47
C PRO A 188 9.57 8.77 0.14
N TYR A 189 9.85 8.00 -0.92
CA TYR A 189 9.25 8.20 -2.24
C TYR A 189 7.86 7.55 -2.36
N THR A 190 7.38 6.89 -1.30
CA THR A 190 6.00 6.42 -1.24
C THR A 190 5.11 7.63 -0.99
N ILE A 191 4.02 7.74 -1.76
CA ILE A 191 3.07 8.86 -1.63
C ILE A 191 2.45 8.84 -0.22
N THR A 192 2.95 9.74 0.63
CA THR A 192 2.50 9.95 2.01
C THR A 192 1.87 11.36 2.18
N ASP A 193 1.33 11.73 3.36
CA ASP A 193 0.37 12.89 3.54
C ASP A 193 1.12 14.15 3.81
N THR A 194 2.36 13.96 4.26
CA THR A 194 3.30 14.99 4.57
C THR A 194 3.86 15.47 3.25
N LEU A 195 3.03 16.17 2.46
CA LEU A 195 3.53 17.34 1.79
C LEU A 195 3.94 18.30 2.91
N ASN A 196 5.20 18.23 3.31
CA ASN A 196 5.81 19.43 3.84
C ASN A 196 5.63 20.47 2.75
N HIS A 197 5.08 21.63 3.10
CA HIS A 197 4.82 22.75 2.20
C HIS A 197 6.08 23.28 1.50
N GLU A 198 7.24 22.66 1.70
CA GLU A 198 8.56 23.06 1.25
C GLU A 198 9.01 22.38 -0.07
N GLU A 199 8.34 21.32 -0.56
CA GLU A 199 8.76 20.63 -1.81
C GLU A 199 8.01 21.09 -3.09
N LEU A 200 7.14 22.11 -3.00
CA LEU A 200 6.41 22.64 -4.16
C LEU A 200 7.02 23.92 -4.77
N ASP A 201 8.06 24.49 -4.16
CA ASP A 201 8.73 25.70 -4.68
C ASP A 201 9.90 25.40 -5.65
N ASP A 202 10.32 24.14 -5.80
CA ASP A 202 11.42 23.77 -6.72
C ASP A 202 10.93 23.32 -8.12
N LEU A 203 9.64 23.52 -8.42
CA LEU A 203 9.06 23.17 -9.72
C LEU A 203 8.20 24.28 -10.32
N TYR A 204 8.64 25.54 -10.24
CA TYR A 204 8.34 26.58 -11.24
C TYR A 204 9.30 27.77 -11.18
#